data_AF-A0A5K3FCH8-F1
#
_entry.id   AF-A0A5K3FCH8-F1
#
_cell.length_a   1.000
_cell.length_b   1.000
_cell.length_c   1.000
_cell.angle_alpha   90.00
_cell.angle_beta   90.00
_cell.angle_gamma   90.00
#
_symmetry.space_group_name_H-M   'P 1'
#
loop_
_entity.id
_entity.type
_entity.pdbx_description
1 polymer ?
#
loop_
_entity_poly.entity_id
_entity_poly.type
_entity_poly.pdbx_seq_one_letter_code
_entity_poly.pdbx_strand_id
1 'polypeptide(L)'
;LICALVANFVTAHLGVRRASLAPNCGCAPVYSMSRGRLPVSRLERFYVASNLIHQISSNPQVRCIVSRSSYYWLCNALDIYCPVQWEYGRLNFNYTVVSKRKILKLVSAGIVADWDDPRLFTLTALRRRGFPPEAINRFCEIIGVTMSQTVLDPSSLEACVRDYLNKHAPRRMCVEEPLKLSIDNWKDLYGDRKSIEVSVPDFPAEENSAMRQVVLTPEVFIEQSDFLEETRPGFRRLTPTQPVGIRYAGIILSVKEVHKDANSKITSITVVGTPVSAENKPKAFIHWVSNPVHCELRLYERLFNEKNPEDCPGGFMAAINPKSLTVASEAVVEQSVKDAKVYDRFQFERIGFFTVDQDSQPGKLVFNRTVTLKEDPGKSAHQAKK
;
A
#
# COMPACT_ATOMS: atom_id res chain seq x y z
N LEU A 1 13.19 -11.96 -5.59
CA LEU A 1 12.03 -11.92 -6.50
C LEU A 1 11.94 -10.60 -7.28
N ILE A 2 12.16 -9.41 -6.70
CA ILE A 2 12.27 -8.17 -7.49
C ILE A 2 13.44 -8.24 -8.48
N CYS A 3 14.58 -8.84 -8.08
CA CYS A 3 15.66 -9.18 -9.01
C CYS A 3 15.24 -10.09 -10.18
N ALA A 4 14.19 -10.92 -10.01
CA ALA A 4 13.66 -11.77 -11.08
C ALA A 4 12.70 -11.00 -12.00
N LEU A 5 12.04 -9.94 -11.53
CA LEU A 5 11.31 -8.99 -12.38
C LEU A 5 12.27 -8.15 -13.22
N VAL A 6 13.39 -7.70 -12.63
CA VAL A 6 14.47 -7.03 -13.38
C VAL A 6 15.05 -7.97 -14.44
N ALA A 7 15.27 -9.25 -14.12
CA ALA A 7 15.69 -10.24 -15.09
C ALA A 7 14.64 -10.45 -16.21
N ASN A 8 13.35 -10.51 -15.88
CA ASN A 8 12.26 -10.62 -16.86
C ASN A 8 12.18 -9.39 -17.79
N PHE A 9 12.40 -8.19 -17.26
CA PHE A 9 12.43 -6.94 -18.02
C PHE A 9 13.59 -6.92 -19.03
N VAL A 10 14.79 -7.35 -18.60
CA VAL A 10 15.96 -7.45 -19.49
C VAL A 10 15.73 -8.46 -20.63
N THR A 11 15.08 -9.60 -20.35
CA THR A 11 14.70 -10.55 -21.43
C THR A 11 13.66 -9.99 -22.42
N ALA A 12 12.75 -9.13 -21.96
CA ALA A 12 11.70 -8.55 -22.82
C ALA A 12 12.25 -7.45 -23.74
N HIS A 13 13.15 -6.59 -23.24
CA HIS A 13 13.78 -5.53 -24.03
C HIS A 13 14.83 -6.05 -25.02
N LEU A 14 15.45 -7.21 -24.75
CA LEU A 14 16.41 -7.85 -25.65
C LEU A 14 15.77 -8.79 -26.70
N GLY A 15 14.43 -8.81 -26.80
CA GLY A 15 13.72 -9.62 -27.82
C GLY A 15 13.84 -11.14 -27.62
N VAL A 16 14.08 -11.62 -26.40
CA VAL A 16 14.29 -13.05 -26.12
C VAL A 16 12.95 -13.76 -25.93
N ARG A 17 12.59 -14.70 -26.82
CA ARG A 17 11.38 -15.52 -26.72
C ARG A 17 11.39 -16.40 -25.47
N ARG A 18 10.28 -16.41 -24.71
CA ARG A 18 10.03 -17.35 -23.60
C ARG A 18 9.70 -18.75 -24.14
N ALA A 19 10.30 -19.79 -23.55
CA ALA A 19 9.74 -21.14 -23.60
C ALA A 19 8.73 -21.32 -22.46
N SER A 20 7.54 -21.83 -22.78
CA SER A 20 6.43 -22.06 -21.85
C SER A 20 6.72 -23.19 -20.86
N LEU A 21 6.49 -22.97 -19.57
CA LEU A 21 6.44 -24.03 -18.55
C LEU A 21 5.00 -24.52 -18.39
N ALA A 22 4.77 -25.82 -18.60
CA ALA A 22 3.51 -26.49 -18.27
C ALA A 22 3.41 -26.78 -16.75
N PRO A 23 2.20 -26.79 -16.16
CA PRO A 23 2.00 -26.98 -14.73
C PRO A 23 1.82 -28.46 -14.39
N ASN A 24 2.61 -28.99 -13.45
CA ASN A 24 2.21 -29.96 -12.41
C ASN A 24 3.41 -30.66 -11.76
N CYS A 25 3.16 -31.12 -10.52
CA CYS A 25 3.95 -32.03 -9.69
C CYS A 25 5.11 -31.34 -8.93
N GLY A 26 5.04 -31.12 -7.61
CA GLY A 26 4.62 -32.07 -6.58
C GLY A 26 5.88 -32.72 -5.98
N CYS A 27 6.18 -32.36 -4.73
CA CYS A 27 7.10 -32.96 -3.75
C CYS A 27 8.18 -33.96 -4.22
N ALA A 28 9.46 -33.75 -3.84
CA ALA A 28 10.35 -34.87 -3.52
C ALA A 28 11.54 -34.49 -2.60
N PRO A 29 11.99 -35.42 -1.73
CA PRO A 29 12.94 -35.23 -0.63
C PRO A 29 14.41 -35.49 -1.01
N VAL A 30 15.29 -35.25 -0.03
CA VAL A 30 16.75 -35.47 -0.04
C VAL A 30 17.09 -36.96 -0.09
N TYR A 31 17.86 -37.45 -1.09
CA TYR A 31 18.59 -38.72 -1.00
C TYR A 31 19.91 -38.79 -1.79
N SER A 32 20.81 -39.59 -1.21
CA SER A 32 22.19 -39.97 -1.52
C SER A 32 22.42 -40.57 -2.92
N MET A 33 23.59 -40.28 -3.52
CA MET A 33 24.02 -40.79 -4.82
C MET A 33 24.70 -42.17 -4.71
N SER A 34 24.24 -43.13 -5.51
CA SER A 34 25.03 -44.30 -5.93
C SER A 34 25.00 -44.44 -7.45
N ARG A 35 26.13 -44.89 -8.01
CA ARG A 35 26.45 -44.89 -9.45
C ARG A 35 25.49 -45.79 -10.24
N GLY A 36 24.65 -45.20 -11.09
CA GLY A 36 23.82 -45.89 -12.06
C GLY A 36 23.35 -44.93 -13.15
N ARG A 37 23.37 -45.38 -14.42
CA ARG A 37 23.01 -44.60 -15.61
C ARG A 37 21.68 -43.85 -15.41
N LEU A 38 21.70 -42.54 -15.66
CA LEU A 38 20.51 -41.68 -15.58
C LEU A 38 19.51 -42.05 -16.70
N PRO A 39 18.20 -42.16 -16.41
CA PRO A 39 17.18 -42.36 -17.44
C PRO A 39 16.98 -41.10 -18.29
N VAL A 40 16.66 -41.31 -19.57
CA VAL A 40 16.55 -40.31 -20.65
C VAL A 40 15.57 -39.15 -20.33
N SER A 41 14.62 -39.34 -19.41
CA SER A 41 13.70 -38.29 -18.94
C SER A 41 14.37 -37.19 -18.08
N ARG A 42 15.63 -37.37 -17.66
CA ARG A 42 16.42 -36.31 -17.00
C ARG A 42 17.19 -35.41 -17.97
N LEU A 43 17.36 -35.81 -19.23
CA LEU A 43 18.06 -35.02 -20.25
C LEU A 43 17.24 -33.80 -20.71
N GLU A 44 15.90 -33.88 -20.69
CA GLU A 44 15.05 -32.76 -21.11
C GLU A 44 15.18 -31.53 -20.21
N ARG A 45 15.47 -31.70 -18.90
CA ARG A 45 15.72 -30.55 -18.00
C ARG A 45 17.10 -29.91 -18.20
N PHE A 46 18.07 -30.66 -18.70
CA PHE A 46 19.37 -30.10 -19.12
C PHE A 46 19.27 -29.41 -20.49
N TYR A 47 18.39 -29.89 -21.37
CA TYR A 47 18.20 -29.34 -22.71
C TYR A 47 17.63 -27.90 -22.74
N VAL A 48 16.94 -27.48 -21.68
CA VAL A 48 16.49 -26.08 -21.56
C VAL A 48 17.66 -25.12 -21.35
N ALA A 49 18.81 -25.60 -20.84
CA ALA A 49 20.02 -24.80 -20.71
C ALA A 49 20.82 -24.69 -22.02
N SER A 50 20.58 -25.57 -23.00
CA SER A 50 21.34 -25.66 -24.26
C SER A 50 21.17 -24.46 -25.20
N ASN A 51 20.09 -23.67 -25.03
CA ASN A 51 19.76 -22.54 -25.90
C ASN A 51 19.82 -21.18 -25.18
N LEU A 52 20.43 -21.11 -23.99
CA LEU A 52 20.65 -19.83 -23.31
C LEU A 52 21.77 -19.06 -24.01
N ILE A 53 21.42 -17.97 -24.70
CA ILE A 53 22.41 -17.07 -25.31
C ILE A 53 23.07 -16.20 -24.23
N HIS A 54 22.28 -15.76 -23.25
CA HIS A 54 22.72 -14.92 -22.14
C HIS A 54 22.24 -15.48 -20.80
N GLN A 55 23.18 -15.65 -19.87
CA GLN A 55 22.90 -15.97 -18.47
C GLN A 55 23.10 -14.72 -17.62
N ILE A 56 22.02 -14.20 -17.04
CA ILE A 56 22.07 -12.96 -16.24
C ILE A 56 21.95 -13.32 -14.77
N SER A 57 22.92 -12.91 -13.95
CA SER A 57 22.98 -13.25 -12.52
C SER A 57 23.26 -12.04 -11.63
N SER A 58 22.63 -11.98 -10.46
CA SER A 58 22.85 -10.87 -9.52
C SER A 58 24.20 -11.04 -8.81
N ASN A 59 24.99 -9.98 -8.71
CA ASN A 59 26.26 -9.92 -7.99
C ASN A 59 25.99 -9.61 -6.49
N PRO A 60 26.02 -10.61 -5.58
CA PRO A 60 25.72 -10.38 -4.17
C PRO A 60 26.92 -9.77 -3.42
N GLN A 61 28.09 -9.80 -4.06
CA GLN A 61 29.46 -9.51 -3.64
C GLN A 61 30.30 -10.32 -4.65
N VAL A 62 31.53 -9.89 -4.94
CA VAL A 62 32.61 -10.44 -5.84
C VAL A 62 32.60 -11.97 -6.14
N ARG A 63 31.93 -12.77 -5.32
CA ARG A 63 31.67 -14.21 -5.41
C ARG A 63 31.15 -14.72 -6.77
N CYS A 64 30.27 -14.00 -7.50
CA CYS A 64 29.81 -14.46 -8.83
C CYS A 64 30.82 -14.21 -9.95
N ILE A 65 31.54 -13.07 -9.89
CA ILE A 65 32.65 -12.76 -10.82
C ILE A 65 33.68 -13.89 -10.80
N VAL A 66 34.03 -14.37 -9.60
CA VAL A 66 34.97 -15.49 -9.42
C VAL A 66 34.39 -16.81 -9.97
N SER A 67 33.08 -17.03 -9.82
CA SER A 67 32.42 -18.25 -10.32
C SER A 67 32.30 -18.31 -11.85
N ARG A 68 32.46 -17.18 -12.55
CA ARG A 68 32.45 -17.15 -14.02
C ARG A 68 33.55 -18.02 -14.62
N SER A 69 34.74 -18.02 -14.02
CA SER A 69 35.85 -18.88 -14.43
C SER A 69 35.51 -20.37 -14.24
N SER A 70 34.87 -20.72 -13.12
CA SER A 70 34.43 -22.10 -12.84
C SER A 70 33.32 -22.55 -13.78
N TYR A 71 32.40 -21.64 -14.11
CA TYR A 71 31.30 -21.89 -15.06
C TYR A 71 31.85 -22.19 -16.46
N TYR A 72 32.72 -21.33 -17.00
CA TYR A 72 33.32 -21.57 -18.31
C TYR A 72 34.23 -22.80 -18.33
N TRP A 73 34.97 -23.05 -17.24
CA TRP A 73 35.76 -24.28 -17.14
C TRP A 73 34.87 -25.53 -17.26
N LEU A 74 33.72 -25.56 -16.58
CA LEU A 74 32.80 -26.69 -16.67
C LEU A 74 32.21 -26.86 -18.07
N CYS A 75 31.81 -25.76 -18.72
CA CYS A 75 31.30 -25.81 -20.09
C CYS A 75 32.36 -26.33 -21.08
N ASN A 76 33.62 -25.88 -20.94
CA ASN A 76 34.74 -26.35 -21.76
C ASN A 76 35.09 -27.81 -21.48
N ALA A 77 35.07 -28.23 -20.21
CA ALA A 77 35.39 -29.62 -19.81
C ALA A 77 34.34 -30.62 -20.29
N LEU A 78 33.08 -30.19 -20.45
CA LEU A 78 31.99 -31.00 -20.96
C LEU A 78 31.79 -30.87 -22.49
N ASP A 79 32.60 -30.04 -23.16
CA ASP A 79 32.51 -29.72 -24.59
C ASP A 79 31.09 -29.28 -25.01
N ILE A 80 30.50 -28.39 -24.22
CA ILE A 80 29.15 -27.82 -24.46
C ILE A 80 29.23 -26.34 -24.81
N TYR A 81 28.21 -25.84 -25.52
CA TYR A 81 28.06 -24.41 -25.79
C TYR A 81 28.17 -23.61 -24.48
N CYS A 82 28.90 -22.48 -24.54
CA CYS A 82 29.19 -21.61 -23.40
C CYS A 82 28.34 -20.33 -23.46
N PRO A 83 27.14 -20.29 -22.82
CA PRO A 83 26.37 -19.07 -22.68
C PRO A 83 27.19 -17.91 -22.11
N VAL A 84 26.96 -16.69 -22.62
CA VAL A 84 27.64 -15.51 -22.08
C VAL A 84 27.00 -15.13 -20.74
N GLN A 85 27.81 -15.16 -19.67
CA GLN A 85 27.38 -14.74 -18.35
C GLN A 85 27.54 -13.22 -18.17
N TRP A 86 26.43 -12.56 -17.87
CA TRP A 86 26.35 -11.17 -17.45
C TRP A 86 25.98 -11.08 -15.97
N GLU A 87 26.51 -10.08 -15.32
CA GLU A 87 26.24 -9.81 -13.91
C GLU A 87 25.55 -8.47 -13.76
N TYR A 88 24.82 -8.27 -12.67
CA TYR A 88 24.22 -6.98 -12.35
C TYR A 88 24.17 -6.76 -10.85
N GLY A 89 24.19 -5.50 -10.44
CA GLY A 89 24.06 -5.09 -9.06
C GLY A 89 22.71 -5.51 -8.48
N ARG A 90 22.74 -6.07 -7.27
CA ARG A 90 21.50 -6.40 -6.55
C ARG A 90 20.83 -5.12 -6.06
N LEU A 91 19.51 -5.05 -6.24
CA LEU A 91 18.66 -4.05 -5.60
C LEU A 91 18.43 -4.41 -4.13
N ASN A 92 18.76 -3.47 -3.24
CA ASN A 92 18.49 -3.54 -1.81
C ASN A 92 17.66 -2.34 -1.37
N PHE A 93 16.81 -2.53 -0.36
CA PHE A 93 16.00 -1.47 0.23
C PHE A 93 16.42 -1.21 1.68
N ASN A 94 16.52 0.07 2.04
CA ASN A 94 16.63 0.50 3.43
C ASN A 94 15.37 0.14 4.22
N TYR A 95 15.46 0.05 5.55
CA TYR A 95 14.35 -0.25 6.46
C TYR A 95 13.67 -1.61 6.22
N THR A 96 14.36 -2.55 5.59
CA THR A 96 13.81 -3.87 5.24
C THR A 96 14.86 -4.96 5.37
N VAL A 97 14.40 -6.22 5.49
CA VAL A 97 15.25 -7.40 5.40
C VAL A 97 14.78 -8.29 4.26
N VAL A 98 15.70 -8.65 3.37
CA VAL A 98 15.42 -9.50 2.19
C VAL A 98 15.91 -10.94 2.34
N SER A 99 16.62 -11.24 3.43
CA SER A 99 17.20 -12.57 3.66
C SER A 99 16.14 -13.58 4.10
N LYS A 100 16.05 -14.73 3.40
CA LYS A 100 15.11 -15.82 3.71
C LYS A 100 15.20 -16.27 5.17
N ARG A 101 16.43 -16.42 5.69
CA ARG A 101 16.67 -16.83 7.08
C ARG A 101 16.16 -15.79 8.09
N LYS A 102 16.21 -14.50 7.76
CA LYS A 102 15.75 -13.42 8.64
C LYS A 102 14.22 -13.29 8.61
N ILE A 103 13.61 -13.41 7.44
CA ILE A 103 12.14 -13.43 7.31
C ILE A 103 11.55 -14.62 8.07
N LEU A 104 12.16 -15.81 7.97
CA LEU A 104 11.75 -16.97 8.77
C LEU A 104 11.79 -16.68 10.27
N LYS A 105 12.83 -16.00 10.77
CA LYS A 105 12.91 -15.61 12.18
C LYS A 105 11.78 -14.65 12.59
N LEU A 106 11.41 -13.70 11.71
CA LEU A 106 10.29 -12.77 11.96
C LEU A 106 8.95 -13.51 12.05
N VAL A 107 8.72 -14.49 11.16
CA VAL A 107 7.52 -15.32 11.15
C VAL A 107 7.49 -16.22 12.38
N SER A 108 8.59 -16.91 12.70
CA SER A 108 8.67 -17.78 13.89
C SER A 108 8.50 -17.03 15.21
N ALA A 109 8.88 -15.75 15.26
CA ALA A 109 8.70 -14.89 16.43
C ALA A 109 7.31 -14.20 16.47
N GLY A 110 6.44 -14.43 15.48
CA GLY A 110 5.08 -13.87 15.44
C GLY A 110 5.01 -12.37 15.19
N ILE A 111 6.09 -11.73 14.75
CA ILE A 111 6.11 -10.28 14.45
C ILE A 111 5.34 -9.99 13.16
N VAL A 112 5.51 -10.87 12.17
CA VAL A 112 4.80 -10.85 10.89
C VAL A 112 3.95 -12.11 10.78
N ALA A 113 2.80 -12.00 10.13
CA ALA A 113 1.85 -13.11 10.03
C ALA A 113 2.43 -14.27 9.20
N ASP A 114 2.88 -13.98 7.98
CA ASP A 114 3.52 -14.96 7.09
C ASP A 114 4.33 -14.23 5.99
N TRP A 115 4.81 -14.95 4.98
CA TRP A 115 5.56 -14.44 3.82
C TRP A 115 4.80 -13.43 2.97
N ASP A 116 3.48 -13.36 3.10
CA ASP A 116 2.59 -12.44 2.39
C ASP A 116 2.18 -11.22 3.25
N ASP A 117 2.74 -11.07 4.46
CA ASP A 117 2.45 -9.93 5.32
C ASP A 117 2.81 -8.60 4.61
N PRO A 118 1.87 -7.65 4.46
CA PRO A 118 2.07 -6.40 3.72
C PRO A 118 3.27 -5.54 4.17
N ARG A 119 3.82 -5.77 5.38
CA ARG A 119 5.02 -5.07 5.87
C ARG A 119 6.32 -5.58 5.23
N LEU A 120 6.29 -6.75 4.59
CA LEU A 120 7.42 -7.33 3.89
C LEU A 120 7.53 -6.86 2.44
N PHE A 121 8.73 -7.00 1.87
CA PHE A 121 9.04 -6.65 0.47
C PHE A 121 9.12 -7.90 -0.44
N THR A 122 8.40 -8.95 -0.07
CA THR A 122 8.15 -10.09 -0.97
C THR A 122 7.12 -9.67 -2.02
N LEU A 123 7.12 -10.30 -3.20
CA LEU A 123 6.13 -9.93 -4.24
C LEU A 123 4.70 -10.27 -3.81
N THR A 124 4.53 -11.34 -3.03
CA THR A 124 3.24 -11.70 -2.44
C THR A 124 2.77 -10.65 -1.44
N ALA A 125 3.66 -10.17 -0.56
CA ALA A 125 3.37 -9.08 0.37
C ALA A 125 3.03 -7.77 -0.34
N LEU A 126 3.82 -7.37 -1.35
CA LEU A 126 3.55 -6.15 -2.12
C LEU A 126 2.21 -6.24 -2.86
N ARG A 127 1.87 -7.41 -3.41
CA ARG A 127 0.57 -7.66 -4.02
C ARG A 127 -0.55 -7.54 -2.98
N ARG A 128 -0.41 -8.15 -1.81
CA ARG A 128 -1.39 -8.07 -0.71
C ARG A 128 -1.52 -6.66 -0.13
N ARG A 129 -0.44 -5.89 -0.10
CA ARG A 129 -0.41 -4.47 0.26
C ARG A 129 -1.17 -3.59 -0.76
N GLY A 130 -1.35 -4.07 -2.00
CA GLY A 130 -2.07 -3.37 -3.06
C GLY A 130 -1.19 -2.69 -4.09
N PHE A 131 0.09 -3.08 -4.20
CA PHE A 131 1.01 -2.47 -5.16
C PHE A 131 0.66 -2.97 -6.57
N PRO A 132 0.31 -2.06 -7.50
CA PRO A 132 0.01 -2.45 -8.87
C PRO A 132 1.27 -2.95 -9.58
N PRO A 133 1.20 -4.03 -10.37
CA PRO A 133 2.35 -4.55 -11.09
C PRO A 133 2.96 -3.52 -12.04
N GLU A 134 2.13 -2.66 -12.63
CA GLU A 134 2.55 -1.56 -13.51
C GLU A 134 3.47 -0.57 -12.81
N ALA A 135 3.20 -0.23 -11.55
CA ALA A 135 4.06 0.66 -10.78
C ALA A 135 5.40 0.01 -10.42
N ILE A 136 5.41 -1.30 -10.16
CA ILE A 136 6.65 -2.05 -9.90
C ILE A 136 7.51 -2.13 -11.17
N ASN A 137 6.90 -2.38 -12.32
CA ASN A 137 7.61 -2.41 -13.61
C ASN A 137 8.20 -1.03 -13.94
N ARG A 138 7.40 0.03 -13.79
CA ARG A 138 7.87 1.41 -13.96
C ARG A 138 9.00 1.79 -13.01
N PHE A 139 8.94 1.32 -11.77
CA PHE A 139 10.02 1.51 -10.82
C PHE A 139 11.32 0.81 -11.26
N CYS A 140 11.22 -0.41 -11.80
CA CYS A 140 12.38 -1.13 -12.37
C CYS A 140 12.95 -0.41 -13.60
N GLU A 141 12.11 0.19 -14.44
CA GLU A 141 12.53 1.03 -15.57
C GLU A 141 13.31 2.26 -15.12
N ILE A 142 12.83 2.96 -14.07
CA ILE A 142 13.45 4.19 -13.57
C ILE A 142 14.83 3.94 -12.94
N ILE A 143 14.98 2.86 -12.18
CA ILE A 143 16.28 2.54 -11.55
C ILE A 143 17.32 2.14 -12.60
N GLY A 144 16.87 1.47 -13.66
CA GLY A 144 17.75 0.84 -14.63
C GLY A 144 18.54 -0.33 -14.04
N VAL A 145 19.44 -0.87 -14.86
CA VAL A 145 20.30 -2.00 -14.49
C VAL A 145 21.75 -1.56 -14.62
N THR A 146 22.48 -1.61 -13.50
CA THR A 146 23.91 -1.29 -13.45
C THR A 146 24.68 -2.44 -12.78
N MET A 147 26.00 -2.44 -12.92
CA MET A 147 26.88 -3.44 -12.28
C MET A 147 27.05 -3.18 -10.76
N SER A 148 26.87 -1.92 -10.34
CA SER A 148 27.03 -1.48 -8.96
C SER A 148 25.82 -1.83 -8.11
N GLN A 149 26.06 -2.20 -6.84
CA GLN A 149 24.97 -2.43 -5.90
C GLN A 149 24.21 -1.13 -5.62
N THR A 150 22.88 -1.19 -5.69
CA THR A 150 22.00 -0.05 -5.45
C THR A 150 21.21 -0.27 -4.17
N VAL A 151 21.31 0.69 -3.26
CA VAL A 151 20.53 0.72 -2.02
C VAL A 151 19.56 1.89 -2.13
N LEU A 152 18.26 1.60 -2.10
CA LEU A 152 17.21 2.61 -2.28
C LEU A 152 16.33 2.74 -1.03
N ASP A 153 15.74 3.92 -0.88
CA ASP A 153 14.70 4.13 0.11
C ASP A 153 13.36 3.59 -0.42
N PRO A 154 12.57 2.88 0.41
CA PRO A 154 11.21 2.47 0.06
C PRO A 154 10.33 3.60 -0.49
N SER A 155 10.57 4.85 -0.05
CA SER A 155 9.82 6.03 -0.48
C SER A 155 9.83 6.23 -2.00
N SER A 156 10.91 5.83 -2.69
CA SER A 156 11.01 5.91 -4.16
C SER A 156 10.05 4.95 -4.86
N LEU A 157 9.87 3.74 -4.31
CA LEU A 157 8.90 2.77 -4.82
C LEU A 157 7.47 3.26 -4.52
N GLU A 158 7.24 3.77 -3.30
CA GLU A 158 5.95 4.33 -2.90
C GLU A 158 5.54 5.54 -3.74
N ALA A 159 6.50 6.36 -4.20
CA ALA A 159 6.26 7.44 -5.15
C ALA A 159 5.72 6.92 -6.49
N CYS A 160 6.35 5.90 -7.07
CA CYS A 160 5.89 5.29 -8.32
C CYS A 160 4.46 4.70 -8.19
N VAL A 161 4.18 4.07 -7.04
CA VAL A 161 2.84 3.54 -6.73
C VAL A 161 1.83 4.67 -6.59
N ARG A 162 2.17 5.74 -5.89
CA ARG A 162 1.31 6.92 -5.71
C ARG A 162 0.94 7.56 -7.05
N ASP A 163 1.90 7.71 -7.95
CA ASP A 163 1.68 8.30 -9.27
C ASP A 163 0.71 7.47 -10.13
N TYR A 164 0.82 6.13 -10.05
CA TYR A 164 -0.08 5.23 -10.74
C TYR A 164 -1.49 5.24 -10.11
N LEU A 165 -1.58 5.06 -8.79
CA LEU A 165 -2.86 5.01 -8.10
C LEU A 165 -3.61 6.34 -8.16
N ASN A 166 -2.91 7.48 -8.22
CA ASN A 166 -3.56 8.77 -8.40
C ASN A 166 -4.34 8.86 -9.74
N LYS A 167 -3.95 8.10 -10.77
CA LYS A 167 -4.66 8.10 -12.06
C LYS A 167 -5.73 7.01 -12.16
N HIS A 168 -5.57 5.91 -11.43
CA HIS A 168 -6.41 4.72 -11.61
C HIS A 168 -7.32 4.38 -10.43
N ALA A 169 -7.05 4.90 -9.23
CA ALA A 169 -7.85 4.61 -8.05
C ALA A 169 -9.01 5.63 -7.92
N PRO A 170 -10.27 5.18 -7.95
CA PRO A 170 -11.41 6.06 -7.72
C PRO A 170 -11.42 6.60 -6.29
N ARG A 171 -11.88 7.84 -6.11
CA ARG A 171 -11.91 8.54 -4.83
C ARG A 171 -13.15 8.10 -4.06
N ARG A 172 -12.97 7.74 -2.80
CA ARG A 172 -14.06 7.32 -1.90
C ARG A 172 -13.89 8.02 -0.56
N MET A 173 -15.00 8.24 0.13
CA MET A 173 -14.96 8.77 1.49
C MET A 173 -14.95 7.60 2.49
N CYS A 174 -13.99 7.66 3.41
CA CYS A 174 -13.85 6.73 4.51
C CYS A 174 -13.40 7.54 5.71
N VAL A 175 -13.89 7.17 6.89
CA VAL A 175 -13.52 7.76 8.16
C VAL A 175 -12.89 6.68 9.02
N GLU A 176 -11.64 6.89 9.42
CA GLU A 176 -10.86 5.93 10.22
C GLU A 176 -11.35 5.88 11.66
N GLU A 177 -11.51 7.04 12.29
CA GLU A 177 -12.01 7.19 13.66
C GLU A 177 -13.33 7.96 13.63
N PRO A 178 -14.49 7.28 13.56
CA PRO A 178 -15.77 7.94 13.36
C PRO A 178 -16.22 8.76 14.58
N LEU A 179 -16.44 10.05 14.36
CA LEU A 179 -17.10 10.96 15.27
C LEU A 179 -18.49 11.31 14.72
N LYS A 180 -19.54 11.01 15.49
CA LYS A 180 -20.93 11.22 15.08
C LYS A 180 -21.32 12.71 15.18
N LEU A 181 -21.83 13.26 14.08
CA LEU A 181 -22.45 14.57 14.00
C LEU A 181 -23.95 14.43 13.75
N SER A 182 -24.76 15.27 14.42
CA SER A 182 -26.20 15.39 14.19
C SER A 182 -26.54 16.79 13.72
N ILE A 183 -27.12 16.92 12.52
CA ILE A 183 -27.54 18.20 11.95
C ILE A 183 -28.93 18.56 12.50
N ASP A 184 -28.99 19.59 13.34
CA ASP A 184 -30.22 20.00 14.04
C ASP A 184 -31.25 20.64 13.09
N ASN A 185 -30.80 21.54 12.21
CA ASN A 185 -31.65 22.29 11.29
C ASN A 185 -31.91 21.57 9.95
N TRP A 186 -31.96 20.23 9.97
CA TRP A 186 -32.13 19.44 8.75
C TRP A 186 -33.42 19.79 7.98
N LYS A 187 -34.53 19.97 8.71
CA LYS A 187 -35.82 20.33 8.12
C LYS A 187 -35.79 21.69 7.42
N ASP A 188 -35.04 22.63 7.96
CA ASP A 188 -34.92 23.97 7.38
C ASP A 188 -34.09 23.94 6.08
N LEU A 189 -33.07 23.08 6.03
CA LEU A 189 -32.22 22.94 4.84
C LEU A 189 -32.93 22.19 3.70
N TYR A 190 -33.70 21.16 4.05
CA TYR A 190 -34.11 20.14 3.08
C TYR A 190 -35.58 19.70 3.15
N GLY A 191 -36.38 20.36 4.00
CA GLY A 191 -37.78 20.03 4.24
C GLY A 191 -37.96 18.66 4.91
N ASP A 192 -39.07 17.97 4.59
CA ASP A 192 -39.40 16.66 5.16
C ASP A 192 -38.64 15.47 4.54
N ARG A 193 -37.59 15.73 3.76
CA ARG A 193 -36.78 14.67 3.13
C ARG A 193 -35.97 13.94 4.20
N LYS A 194 -35.97 12.61 4.15
CA LYS A 194 -35.17 11.77 5.07
C LYS A 194 -33.69 11.68 4.67
N SER A 195 -33.41 11.82 3.37
CA SER A 195 -32.07 11.70 2.81
C SER A 195 -31.98 12.43 1.47
N ILE A 196 -30.75 12.73 1.04
CA ILE A 196 -30.46 13.46 -0.19
C ILE A 196 -29.35 12.76 -0.93
N GLU A 197 -29.44 12.71 -2.25
CA GLU A 197 -28.37 12.19 -3.09
C GLU A 197 -27.43 13.32 -3.49
N VAL A 198 -26.15 13.15 -3.20
CA VAL A 198 -25.06 14.06 -3.55
C VAL A 198 -24.25 13.41 -4.65
N SER A 199 -24.15 14.10 -5.79
CA SER A 199 -23.36 13.63 -6.93
C SER A 199 -21.88 13.93 -6.71
N VAL A 200 -21.05 12.88 -6.66
CA VAL A 200 -19.62 12.95 -6.37
C VAL A 200 -18.82 12.35 -7.54
N PRO A 201 -17.82 13.06 -8.10
CA PRO A 201 -16.95 12.50 -9.12
C PRO A 201 -15.98 11.47 -8.54
N ASP A 202 -15.66 10.43 -9.32
CA ASP A 202 -14.66 9.42 -8.97
C ASP A 202 -13.23 9.95 -9.10
N PHE A 203 -12.99 10.88 -10.03
CA PHE A 203 -11.71 11.50 -10.33
C PHE A 203 -11.91 13.02 -10.44
N PRO A 204 -11.75 13.78 -9.33
CA PRO A 204 -12.01 15.23 -9.32
C PRO A 204 -11.12 16.06 -10.27
N ALA A 205 -10.00 15.48 -10.74
CA ALA A 205 -9.10 16.14 -11.68
C ALA A 205 -9.51 15.95 -13.15
N GLU A 206 -10.47 15.07 -13.43
CA GLU A 206 -10.93 14.74 -14.78
C GLU A 206 -12.36 15.26 -14.98
N GLU A 207 -12.57 16.06 -16.01
CA GLU A 207 -13.88 16.67 -16.29
C GLU A 207 -14.94 15.63 -16.69
N ASN A 208 -14.54 14.56 -17.40
CA ASN A 208 -15.42 13.48 -17.85
C ASN A 208 -15.46 12.29 -16.87
N SER A 209 -15.21 12.53 -15.58
CA SER A 209 -15.20 11.47 -14.58
C SER A 209 -16.58 10.86 -14.39
N ALA A 210 -16.63 9.55 -14.11
CA ALA A 210 -17.85 8.91 -13.66
C ALA A 210 -18.32 9.57 -12.35
N MET A 211 -19.59 9.94 -12.32
CA MET A 211 -20.26 10.46 -11.14
C MET A 211 -20.95 9.32 -10.40
N ARG A 212 -20.87 9.32 -9.08
CA ARG A 212 -21.63 8.41 -8.22
C ARG A 212 -22.52 9.20 -7.28
N GLN A 213 -23.63 8.59 -6.87
CA GLN A 213 -24.50 9.17 -5.87
C GLN A 213 -24.07 8.71 -4.47
N VAL A 214 -23.89 9.67 -3.57
CA VAL A 214 -23.65 9.43 -2.15
C VAL A 214 -24.83 9.98 -1.38
N VAL A 215 -25.42 9.16 -0.52
CA VAL A 215 -26.55 9.58 0.31
C VAL A 215 -26.03 10.45 1.46
N LEU A 216 -26.71 11.56 1.72
CA LEU A 216 -26.56 12.44 2.87
C LEU A 216 -27.80 12.31 3.77
N THR A 217 -27.57 12.06 5.05
CA THR A 217 -28.61 11.98 6.11
C THR A 217 -28.36 13.03 7.20
N PRO A 218 -29.34 13.28 8.11
CA PRO A 218 -29.13 14.18 9.25
C PRO A 218 -27.97 13.76 10.17
N GLU A 219 -27.70 12.45 10.22
CA GLU A 219 -26.56 11.89 10.92
C GLU A 219 -25.39 11.69 9.96
N VAL A 220 -24.22 12.22 10.33
CA VAL A 220 -22.99 12.19 9.51
C VAL A 220 -21.80 11.83 10.40
N PHE A 221 -20.84 11.08 9.86
CA PHE A 221 -19.58 10.76 10.53
C PHE A 221 -18.43 11.54 9.92
N ILE A 222 -17.58 12.09 10.77
CA ILE A 222 -16.32 12.76 10.39
C ILE A 222 -15.15 12.16 11.17
N GLU A 223 -13.92 12.47 10.79
CA GLU A 223 -12.75 12.06 11.58
C GLU A 223 -12.73 12.71 12.95
N GLN A 224 -12.40 11.93 13.98
CA GLN A 224 -12.12 12.45 15.32
C GLN A 224 -11.03 13.55 15.29
N SER A 225 -10.03 13.41 14.41
CA SER A 225 -8.93 14.38 14.24
C SER A 225 -9.34 15.71 13.57
N ASP A 226 -10.53 15.77 12.98
CA ASP A 226 -11.06 16.98 12.33
C ASP A 226 -11.83 17.91 13.28
N PHE A 227 -12.03 17.50 14.53
CA PHE A 227 -12.63 18.33 15.57
C PHE A 227 -11.65 18.63 16.70
N LEU A 228 -11.61 19.90 17.15
CA LEU A 228 -10.90 20.32 18.34
C LEU A 228 -11.75 21.32 19.14
N GLU A 229 -11.84 21.11 20.46
CA GLU A 229 -12.51 22.05 21.37
C GLU A 229 -11.75 23.37 21.47
N GLU A 230 -10.44 23.29 21.68
CA GLU A 230 -9.58 24.47 21.76
C GLU A 230 -8.96 24.77 20.40
N THR A 231 -9.21 25.98 19.91
CA THR A 231 -8.64 26.43 18.63
C THR A 231 -7.13 26.63 18.78
N ARG A 232 -6.37 25.96 17.91
CA ARG A 232 -4.91 26.12 17.83
C ARG A 232 -4.52 26.88 16.57
N PRO A 233 -3.47 27.72 16.61
CA PRO A 233 -2.98 28.40 15.41
C PRO A 233 -2.60 27.36 14.34
N GLY A 234 -3.12 27.55 13.12
CA GLY A 234 -2.91 26.63 12.00
C GLY A 234 -3.97 25.52 11.83
N PHE A 235 -4.88 25.33 12.79
CA PHE A 235 -5.98 24.38 12.65
C PHE A 235 -7.14 24.98 11.82
N ARG A 236 -7.45 24.35 10.68
CA ARG A 236 -8.44 24.85 9.71
C ARG A 236 -9.76 24.08 9.69
N ARG A 237 -9.92 23.06 10.54
CA ARG A 237 -11.11 22.18 10.57
C ARG A 237 -12.10 22.66 11.64
N LEU A 238 -12.99 21.79 12.10
CA LEU A 238 -14.14 22.14 12.95
C LEU A 238 -13.70 22.48 14.37
N THR A 239 -14.10 23.66 14.85
CA THR A 239 -14.00 24.03 16.26
C THR A 239 -15.30 24.72 16.70
N PRO A 240 -15.56 24.89 18.01
CA PRO A 240 -16.74 25.61 18.50
C PRO A 240 -16.89 27.02 17.91
N THR A 241 -15.78 27.68 17.57
CA THR A 241 -15.76 29.03 17.01
C THR A 241 -15.54 29.06 15.50
N GLN A 242 -15.20 27.93 14.87
CA GLN A 242 -14.81 27.86 13.47
C GLN A 242 -15.62 26.81 12.72
N PRO A 243 -16.41 27.23 11.70
CA PRO A 243 -17.17 26.30 10.90
C PRO A 243 -16.31 25.58 9.86
N VAL A 244 -16.79 24.44 9.38
CA VAL A 244 -16.12 23.62 8.36
C VAL A 244 -17.06 23.27 7.22
N GLY A 245 -16.56 23.24 5.98
CA GLY A 245 -17.32 22.73 4.84
C GLY A 245 -17.26 21.21 4.77
N ILE A 246 -18.35 20.56 4.40
CA ILE A 246 -18.32 19.15 4.01
C ILE A 246 -18.19 19.03 2.49
N ARG A 247 -17.30 18.14 2.02
CA ARG A 247 -17.04 17.98 0.58
C ARG A 247 -18.29 17.58 -0.19
N TYR A 248 -18.46 18.13 -1.39
CA TYR A 248 -19.53 17.85 -2.36
C TYR A 248 -20.96 18.19 -1.94
N ALA A 249 -21.28 18.22 -0.64
CA ALA A 249 -22.63 18.47 -0.15
C ALA A 249 -23.06 19.96 -0.20
N GLY A 250 -22.12 20.89 -0.33
CA GLY A 250 -22.45 22.33 -0.43
C GLY A 250 -22.96 22.94 0.89
N ILE A 251 -22.65 22.31 2.03
CA ILE A 251 -23.04 22.78 3.37
C ILE A 251 -21.79 23.10 4.20
N ILE A 252 -21.96 24.05 5.11
CA ILE A 252 -21.02 24.43 6.14
C ILE A 252 -21.63 24.07 7.49
N LEU A 253 -20.89 23.34 8.30
CA LEU A 253 -21.30 22.91 9.64
C LEU A 253 -20.68 23.82 10.70
N SER A 254 -21.53 24.34 11.58
CA SER A 254 -21.17 25.10 12.79
C SER A 254 -21.56 24.31 14.03
N VAL A 255 -20.71 24.28 15.05
CA VAL A 255 -20.99 23.55 16.29
C VAL A 255 -22.04 24.30 17.12
N LYS A 256 -23.04 23.57 17.62
CA LYS A 256 -24.02 24.07 18.58
C LYS A 256 -23.73 23.54 19.97
N GLU A 257 -23.62 22.22 20.10
CA GLU A 257 -23.41 21.53 21.37
C GLU A 257 -22.45 20.36 21.18
N VAL A 258 -21.62 20.11 22.18
CA VAL A 258 -20.65 18.99 22.21
C VAL A 258 -21.05 18.05 23.33
N HIS A 259 -21.34 16.80 23.00
CA HIS A 259 -21.69 15.77 23.97
C HIS A 259 -20.45 14.98 24.35
N LYS A 260 -20.24 14.83 25.66
CA LYS A 260 -19.11 14.10 26.24
C LYS A 260 -19.61 12.94 27.07
N ASP A 261 -18.85 11.86 27.06
CA ASP A 261 -19.08 10.74 27.96
C ASP A 261 -18.52 11.01 29.37
N ALA A 262 -18.80 10.11 30.32
CA ALA A 262 -18.32 10.15 31.70
C ALA A 262 -16.78 10.29 31.82
N ASN A 263 -16.05 9.82 30.80
CA ASN A 263 -14.58 9.91 30.71
C ASN A 263 -14.09 11.18 30.01
N SER A 264 -14.94 12.19 29.79
CA SER A 264 -14.62 13.43 29.05
C SER A 264 -14.22 13.21 27.58
N LYS A 265 -14.45 12.02 27.01
CA LYS A 265 -14.27 11.75 25.58
C LYS A 265 -15.50 12.24 24.82
N ILE A 266 -15.29 12.94 23.71
CA ILE A 266 -16.37 13.44 22.85
C ILE A 266 -17.01 12.26 22.12
N THR A 267 -18.33 12.11 22.24
CA THR A 267 -19.09 11.01 21.64
C THR A 267 -19.91 11.46 20.43
N SER A 268 -20.55 12.61 20.54
CA SER A 268 -21.32 13.20 19.45
C SER A 268 -21.33 14.71 19.52
N ILE A 269 -21.60 15.36 18.39
CA ILE A 269 -21.68 16.81 18.30
C ILE A 269 -22.96 17.19 17.56
N THR A 270 -23.74 18.09 18.15
CA THR A 270 -24.88 18.72 17.48
C THR A 270 -24.37 19.92 16.68
N VAL A 271 -24.68 19.94 15.39
CA VAL A 271 -24.24 20.98 14.45
C VAL A 271 -25.41 21.62 13.74
N VAL A 272 -25.22 22.87 13.29
CA VAL A 272 -26.14 23.61 12.44
C VAL A 272 -25.50 23.76 11.07
N GLY A 273 -26.21 23.37 10.02
CA GLY A 273 -25.77 23.49 8.64
C GLY A 273 -26.20 24.81 8.00
N THR A 274 -25.33 25.44 7.22
CA THR A 274 -25.66 26.60 6.37
C THR A 274 -25.20 26.34 4.94
N PRO A 275 -25.96 26.74 3.91
CA PRO A 275 -25.55 26.54 2.54
C PRO A 275 -24.30 27.37 2.23
N VAL A 276 -23.38 26.79 1.45
CA VAL A 276 -22.17 27.49 1.01
C VAL A 276 -22.56 28.63 0.08
N SER A 277 -22.22 29.86 0.45
CA SER A 277 -22.30 31.04 -0.40
C SER A 277 -20.91 31.60 -0.69
N ALA A 278 -20.79 32.48 -1.69
CA ALA A 278 -19.51 33.13 -2.02
C ALA A 278 -18.95 33.98 -0.85
N GLU A 279 -19.84 34.47 0.01
CA GLU A 279 -19.51 35.31 1.17
C GLU A 279 -19.10 34.48 2.39
N ASN A 280 -19.66 33.29 2.56
CA ASN A 280 -19.43 32.43 3.73
C ASN A 280 -18.52 31.24 3.41
N LYS A 281 -17.36 31.45 2.78
CA LYS A 281 -16.49 30.33 2.42
C LYS A 281 -15.71 29.79 3.63
N PRO A 282 -15.83 28.48 3.97
CA PRO A 282 -15.11 27.91 5.10
C PRO A 282 -13.61 27.81 4.80
N LYS A 283 -12.80 27.75 5.88
CA LYS A 283 -11.33 27.66 5.77
C LYS A 283 -10.84 26.32 5.22
N ALA A 284 -11.62 25.25 5.38
CA ALA A 284 -11.32 23.93 4.87
C ALA A 284 -12.59 23.14 4.55
N PHE A 285 -12.43 22.14 3.69
CA PHE A 285 -13.43 21.11 3.42
C PHE A 285 -12.92 19.76 3.92
N ILE A 286 -13.76 19.04 4.66
CA ILE A 286 -13.47 17.71 5.20
C ILE A 286 -14.29 16.64 4.48
N HIS A 287 -13.79 15.41 4.49
CA HIS A 287 -14.55 14.25 4.05
C HIS A 287 -15.53 13.83 5.13
N TRP A 288 -16.57 13.10 4.74
CA TRP A 288 -17.64 12.67 5.61
C TRP A 288 -18.25 11.38 5.08
N VAL A 289 -18.91 10.64 5.94
CA VAL A 289 -19.69 9.46 5.55
C VAL A 289 -21.05 9.54 6.21
N SER A 290 -22.12 9.25 5.47
CA SER A 290 -23.44 9.03 6.04
C SER A 290 -23.98 7.68 5.56
N ASN A 291 -24.87 7.07 6.36
CA ASN A 291 -25.30 5.68 6.20
C ASN A 291 -24.10 4.70 5.95
N PRO A 292 -23.15 4.62 6.90
CA PRO A 292 -21.87 3.95 6.67
C PRO A 292 -21.98 2.42 6.54
N VAL A 293 -20.98 1.85 5.87
CA VAL A 293 -20.63 0.43 6.00
C VAL A 293 -19.43 0.34 6.94
N HIS A 294 -19.52 -0.51 7.97
CA HIS A 294 -18.40 -0.77 8.88
C HIS A 294 -17.30 -1.59 8.21
N CYS A 295 -16.05 -1.19 8.43
CA CYS A 295 -14.88 -1.88 7.88
C CYS A 295 -13.69 -1.84 8.84
N GLU A 296 -12.74 -2.74 8.61
CA GLU A 296 -11.45 -2.77 9.30
C GLU A 296 -10.40 -2.11 8.41
N LEU A 297 -9.75 -1.04 8.88
CA LEU A 297 -8.60 -0.45 8.19
C LEU A 297 -7.30 -0.91 8.83
N ARG A 298 -6.41 -1.45 8.03
CA ARG A 298 -5.05 -1.86 8.43
C ARG A 298 -4.06 -0.82 7.93
N LEU A 299 -3.51 -0.07 8.86
CA LEU A 299 -2.53 0.98 8.59
C LEU A 299 -1.13 0.43 8.79
N TYR A 300 -0.42 0.29 7.67
CA TYR A 300 0.95 -0.17 7.67
C TYR A 300 1.94 0.99 7.74
N GLU A 301 2.93 0.87 8.60
CA GLU A 301 4.12 1.71 8.65
C GLU A 301 5.38 0.88 8.35
N ARG A 302 6.55 1.52 8.37
CA ARG A 302 7.84 0.84 8.20
C ARG A 302 8.02 -0.20 9.30
N LEU A 303 8.44 -1.40 8.92
CA LEU A 303 8.68 -2.51 9.85
C LEU A 303 9.87 -2.25 10.78
N PHE A 304 10.88 -1.51 10.31
CA PHE A 304 12.06 -1.15 11.07
C PHE A 304 12.18 0.37 11.16
N ASN A 305 12.60 0.87 12.33
CA ASN A 305 12.86 2.30 12.55
C ASN A 305 14.22 2.72 12.01
N GLU A 306 15.18 1.79 11.96
CA GLU A 306 16.55 2.04 11.51
C GLU A 306 16.72 1.81 10.01
N LYS A 307 17.54 2.65 9.37
CA LYS A 307 17.82 2.59 7.92
C LYS A 307 18.48 1.26 7.54
N ASN A 308 19.45 0.84 8.35
CA ASN A 308 20.10 -0.46 8.24
C ASN A 308 19.77 -1.27 9.51
N PRO A 309 18.69 -2.07 9.52
CA PRO A 309 18.35 -2.85 10.70
C PRO A 309 19.39 -3.91 11.05
N GLU A 310 20.27 -4.28 10.11
CA GLU A 310 21.31 -5.28 10.31
C GLU A 310 22.47 -4.79 11.18
N ASP A 311 22.72 -3.48 11.20
CA ASP A 311 23.85 -2.85 11.89
C ASP A 311 23.49 -2.42 13.33
N CYS A 312 22.26 -2.68 13.76
CA CYS A 312 21.76 -2.27 15.07
C CYS A 312 22.40 -3.07 16.22
N PRO A 313 22.87 -2.42 17.31
CA PRO A 313 23.37 -3.11 18.49
C PRO A 313 22.22 -3.89 19.15
N GLY A 314 22.32 -5.22 19.17
CA GLY A 314 21.23 -6.13 19.58
C GLY A 314 20.59 -6.90 18.41
N GLY A 315 21.02 -6.62 17.19
CA GLY A 315 20.55 -7.28 15.97
C GLY A 315 19.24 -6.73 15.46
N PHE A 316 18.82 -7.20 14.28
CA PHE A 316 17.67 -6.63 13.56
C PHE A 316 16.33 -6.72 14.30
N MET A 317 16.20 -7.60 15.30
CA MET A 317 14.97 -7.73 16.10
C MET A 317 14.77 -6.53 17.05
N ALA A 318 15.86 -5.88 17.48
CA ALA A 318 15.77 -4.69 18.34
C ALA A 318 15.29 -3.44 17.57
N ALA A 319 15.50 -3.42 16.24
CA ALA A 319 15.15 -2.30 15.38
C ALA A 319 13.68 -2.28 14.91
N ILE A 320 12.85 -3.21 15.39
CA ILE A 320 11.45 -3.37 14.95
C ILE A 320 10.60 -2.20 15.44
N ASN A 321 9.74 -1.70 14.56
CA ASN A 321 8.73 -0.71 14.91
C ASN A 321 7.49 -1.39 15.53
N PRO A 322 7.17 -1.15 16.81
CA PRO A 322 5.96 -1.70 17.42
C PRO A 322 4.68 -1.12 16.80
N LYS A 323 4.75 0.08 16.21
CA LYS A 323 3.63 0.74 15.50
C LYS A 323 3.58 0.40 14.01
N SER A 324 4.26 -0.67 13.58
CA SER A 324 4.29 -1.09 12.17
C SER A 324 2.93 -1.48 11.59
N LEU A 325 1.97 -1.85 12.45
CA LEU A 325 0.59 -2.15 12.10
C LEU A 325 -0.33 -1.54 13.16
N THR A 326 -1.21 -0.63 12.72
CA THR A 326 -2.33 -0.13 13.51
C THR A 326 -3.62 -0.59 12.84
N VAL A 327 -4.53 -1.19 13.61
CA VAL A 327 -5.82 -1.67 13.11
C VAL A 327 -6.92 -0.78 13.65
N ALA A 328 -7.62 -0.07 12.76
CA ALA A 328 -8.82 0.68 13.09
C ALA A 328 -10.04 -0.21 12.76
N SER A 329 -10.59 -0.87 13.78
CA SER A 329 -11.70 -1.82 13.65
C SER A 329 -13.08 -1.17 13.53
N GLU A 330 -13.21 0.09 13.95
CA GLU A 330 -14.48 0.83 13.96
C GLU A 330 -14.60 1.79 12.77
N ALA A 331 -13.71 1.69 11.80
CA ALA A 331 -13.74 2.57 10.65
C ALA A 331 -15.03 2.40 9.83
N VAL A 332 -15.40 3.47 9.14
CA VAL A 332 -16.62 3.53 8.33
C VAL A 332 -16.32 4.01 6.92
N VAL A 333 -16.94 3.41 5.93
CA VAL A 333 -16.77 3.75 4.51
C VAL A 333 -18.12 4.05 3.86
N GLU A 334 -18.13 4.86 2.81
CA GLU A 334 -19.33 5.13 2.02
C GLU A 334 -19.90 3.83 1.40
N GLN A 335 -21.23 3.82 1.22
CA GLN A 335 -21.99 2.64 0.82
C GLN A 335 -21.63 2.10 -0.57
N SER A 336 -21.06 2.93 -1.45
CA SER A 336 -20.65 2.52 -2.81
C SER A 336 -19.58 1.43 -2.84
N VAL A 337 -18.86 1.23 -1.73
CA VAL A 337 -17.75 0.27 -1.61
C VAL A 337 -18.23 -1.08 -1.08
N LYS A 338 -19.53 -1.24 -0.78
CA LYS A 338 -20.10 -2.46 -0.20
C LYS A 338 -19.80 -3.72 -1.04
N ASP A 339 -19.84 -3.59 -2.36
CA ASP A 339 -19.66 -4.68 -3.32
C ASP A 339 -18.23 -4.74 -3.89
N ALA A 340 -17.26 -4.07 -3.23
CA ALA A 340 -15.87 -4.07 -3.67
C ALA A 340 -15.26 -5.47 -3.61
N LYS A 341 -14.51 -5.82 -4.64
CA LYS A 341 -13.84 -7.12 -4.78
C LYS A 341 -12.44 -7.05 -4.18
N VAL A 342 -11.93 -8.22 -3.79
CA VAL A 342 -10.55 -8.37 -3.34
C VAL A 342 -9.59 -7.79 -4.39
N TYR A 343 -8.64 -6.97 -3.94
CA TYR A 343 -7.71 -6.19 -4.76
C TYR A 343 -8.29 -4.99 -5.52
N ASP A 344 -9.56 -4.65 -5.32
CA ASP A 344 -10.03 -3.32 -5.70
C ASP A 344 -9.25 -2.27 -4.91
N ARG A 345 -9.00 -1.14 -5.58
CA ARG A 345 -8.10 -0.09 -5.11
C ARG A 345 -8.87 1.22 -5.06
N PHE A 346 -8.74 1.94 -3.95
CA PHE A 346 -9.45 3.19 -3.72
C PHE A 346 -8.48 4.24 -3.19
N GLN A 347 -8.74 5.50 -3.52
CA GLN A 347 -8.15 6.62 -2.80
C GLN A 347 -9.17 7.08 -1.76
N PHE A 348 -8.91 6.80 -0.49
CA PHE A 348 -9.67 7.41 0.59
C PHE A 348 -9.23 8.86 0.76
N GLU A 349 -10.18 9.76 0.56
CA GLU A 349 -9.89 11.18 0.51
C GLU A 349 -9.23 11.66 1.80
N ARG A 350 -8.16 12.45 1.66
CA ARG A 350 -7.34 12.99 2.76
C ARG A 350 -6.59 11.96 3.61
N ILE A 351 -6.84 10.67 3.45
CA ILE A 351 -6.18 9.61 4.22
C ILE A 351 -5.04 8.97 3.40
N GLY A 352 -5.36 8.34 2.26
CA GLY A 352 -4.38 7.50 1.57
C GLY A 352 -4.97 6.63 0.47
N PHE A 353 -4.13 5.76 -0.08
CA PHE A 353 -4.55 4.73 -1.02
C PHE A 353 -4.70 3.41 -0.28
N PHE A 354 -5.80 2.72 -0.58
CA PHE A 354 -6.19 1.48 0.10
C PHE A 354 -6.58 0.42 -0.91
N THR A 355 -6.45 -0.84 -0.52
CA THR A 355 -6.95 -1.99 -1.29
C THR A 355 -7.75 -2.94 -0.42
N VAL A 356 -8.74 -3.61 -1.00
CA VAL A 356 -9.51 -4.66 -0.31
C VAL A 356 -8.61 -5.88 -0.09
N ASP A 357 -8.44 -6.27 1.17
CA ASP A 357 -7.63 -7.44 1.55
C ASP A 357 -8.37 -8.76 1.29
N GLN A 358 -7.61 -9.84 1.15
CA GLN A 358 -8.15 -11.19 1.01
C GLN A 358 -8.92 -11.67 2.24
N ASP A 359 -8.62 -11.12 3.42
CA ASP A 359 -9.34 -11.45 4.66
C ASP A 359 -10.77 -10.87 4.70
N SER A 360 -11.18 -10.11 3.68
CA SER A 360 -12.53 -9.56 3.58
C SER A 360 -13.57 -10.66 3.39
N GLN A 361 -14.67 -10.57 4.14
CA GLN A 361 -15.80 -11.49 4.09
C GLN A 361 -17.10 -10.73 3.80
N PRO A 362 -18.17 -11.39 3.33
CA PRO A 362 -19.48 -10.75 3.21
C PRO A 362 -19.92 -10.14 4.56
N GLY A 363 -20.11 -8.82 4.58
CA GLY A 363 -20.46 -8.08 5.79
C GLY A 363 -19.29 -7.61 6.66
N LYS A 364 -18.04 -8.03 6.35
CA LYS A 364 -16.81 -7.53 6.99
C LYS A 364 -15.77 -7.18 5.93
N LEU A 365 -15.72 -5.91 5.53
CA LEU A 365 -14.71 -5.41 4.61
C LEU A 365 -13.42 -5.09 5.36
N VAL A 366 -12.28 -5.52 4.81
CA VAL A 366 -10.95 -5.24 5.35
C VAL A 366 -10.15 -4.50 4.28
N PHE A 367 -9.60 -3.34 4.63
CA PHE A 367 -8.78 -2.56 3.72
C PHE A 367 -7.35 -2.40 4.23
N ASN A 368 -6.38 -2.67 3.37
CA ASN A 368 -4.97 -2.45 3.62
C ASN A 368 -4.55 -1.08 3.09
N ARG A 369 -3.88 -0.27 3.90
CA ARG A 369 -3.25 0.98 3.42
C ARG A 369 -2.05 0.64 2.54
N THR A 370 -2.16 0.94 1.25
CA THR A 370 -1.09 0.73 0.27
C THR A 370 0.02 1.76 0.48
N VAL A 371 -0.31 3.04 0.36
CA VAL A 371 0.61 4.19 0.50
C VAL A 371 -0.17 5.40 1.02
N THR A 372 0.47 6.24 1.84
CA THR A 372 -0.10 7.52 2.32
C THR A 372 -0.18 8.57 1.20
N LEU A 373 -1.01 9.60 1.36
CA LEU A 373 -0.94 10.76 0.46
C LEU A 373 0.41 11.47 0.59
N LYS A 374 0.77 12.29 -0.41
CA LYS A 374 1.99 13.08 -0.35
C LYS A 374 1.87 14.07 0.81
N GLU A 375 2.72 13.93 1.82
CA GLU A 375 2.82 14.91 2.89
C GLU A 375 3.58 16.14 2.40
N ASP A 376 3.10 17.33 2.76
CA ASP A 376 3.88 18.55 2.59
C ASP A 376 5.10 18.47 3.53
N PRO A 377 6.34 18.49 3.02
CA PRO A 377 7.54 18.34 3.86
C PRO A 377 7.69 19.41 4.96
N GLY A 378 6.92 20.50 4.90
CA GLY A 378 6.87 21.52 5.96
C GLY A 378 6.05 21.14 7.20
N LYS A 379 5.19 20.10 7.16
CA LYS A 379 4.32 19.72 8.29
C LYS A 379 4.96 18.66 9.21
N SER A 380 5.71 17.72 8.65
CA SER A 380 6.37 16.64 9.40
C SER A 380 7.49 17.15 10.33
N ALA A 381 8.15 18.25 9.97
CA ALA A 381 9.13 18.92 10.84
C ALA A 381 8.52 19.52 12.13
N HIS A 382 7.21 19.79 12.15
CA HIS A 382 6.55 20.38 13.31
C HIS A 382 5.99 19.33 14.29
N GLN A 383 5.65 18.14 13.80
CA GLN A 383 5.24 17.00 14.62
C GLN A 383 6.41 16.29 15.29
N ALA A 384 7.60 16.24 14.67
CA ALA A 384 8.79 15.64 15.29
C ALA A 384 9.46 16.51 16.39
N LYS A 385 8.98 17.75 16.59
CA LYS A 385 9.42 18.67 17.66
C LYS A 385 8.44 18.74 18.85
N LYS A 386 7.35 17.97 18.81
CA LYS A 386 6.42 17.76 19.92
C LYS A 386 6.52 16.32 20.39
#